data_AF-A0A4V3UBE4-F1
#
_entry.id   AF-A0A4V3UBE4-F1
#
_cell.length_a   1.000
_cell.length_b   1.000
_cell.length_c   1.000
_cell.angle_alpha   90.00
_cell.angle_beta   90.00
_cell.angle_gamma   90.00
#
_symmetry.space_group_name_H-M   'P 1'
#
loop_
_entity.id
_entity.type
_entity.pdbx_description
1 polymer ?
#
loop_
_entity_poly.entity_id
_entity_poly.type
_entity_poly.pdbx_seq_one_letter_code
_entity_poly.pdbx_strand_id
1 'polypeptide(L)'
;MKRTYEIHPRPADIGGGWKLTLLEDGQEAGGGVFLVLEDDSHQGMTWWNALTEERRAHWLMMSASAIPAAARHAYLLAHAYNEAFEEGESWAM
;
A
#
# COMPACT_ATOMS: atom_id res chain seq x y z
N MET A 1 23.49 -16.68 -7.93
CA MET A 1 22.16 -16.18 -8.33
C MET A 1 21.84 -15.04 -7.39
N LYS A 2 21.68 -13.83 -7.93
CA LYS A 2 21.33 -12.65 -7.15
C LYS A 2 19.83 -12.39 -7.32
N ARG A 3 19.09 -12.39 -6.21
CA ARG A 3 17.68 -12.01 -6.18
C ARG A 3 17.56 -10.59 -5.65
N THR A 4 16.80 -9.77 -6.37
CA THR A 4 16.44 -8.41 -5.97
C THR A 4 14.99 -8.18 -6.35
N TYR A 5 14.34 -7.15 -5.80
CA TYR A 5 12.97 -6.83 -6.15
C TYR A 5 12.78 -5.33 -6.30
N GLU A 6 11.72 -4.94 -7.01
CA GLU A 6 11.30 -3.56 -7.19
C GLU A 6 9.82 -3.42 -6.88
N ILE A 7 9.44 -2.30 -6.26
CA ILE A 7 8.04 -1.96 -5.97
C ILE A 7 7.72 -0.64 -6.67
N HIS A 8 6.73 -0.68 -7.56
CA HIS A 8 6.30 0.49 -8.34
C HIS A 8 4.84 0.85 -8.04
N PRO A 9 4.50 2.14 -7.91
CA PRO A 9 3.12 2.56 -7.72
C PRO A 9 2.28 2.20 -8.95
N ARG A 10 1.04 1.76 -8.72
CA ARG A 10 0.06 1.56 -9.79
C ARG A 10 -0.79 2.82 -9.97
N PRO A 11 -1.14 3.17 -11.22
CA PRO A 11 -2.06 4.27 -11.49
C PRO A 11 -3.41 4.10 -10.77
N ALA A 12 -3.95 5.20 -10.25
CA ALA A 12 -5.17 5.20 -9.46
C ALA A 12 -6.42 4.81 -10.29
N ASP A 13 -6.43 5.13 -11.59
CA ASP A 13 -7.50 4.83 -12.54
C ASP A 13 -7.67 3.32 -12.84
N ILE A 14 -6.66 2.50 -12.49
CA ILE A 14 -6.71 1.03 -12.60
C ILE A 14 -6.72 0.33 -11.23
N GLY A 15 -7.21 1.04 -10.20
CA GLY A 15 -7.38 0.53 -8.84
C GLY A 15 -6.22 0.84 -7.88
N GLY A 16 -5.19 1.59 -8.32
CA GLY A 16 -4.09 2.01 -7.45
C GLY A 16 -3.29 0.85 -6.84
N GLY A 17 -2.62 1.12 -5.73
CA GLY A 17 -1.78 0.15 -5.02
C GLY A 17 -0.38 0.01 -5.63
N TRP A 18 0.16 -1.20 -5.61
CA TRP A 18 1.58 -1.45 -5.91
C TRP A 18 1.79 -2.69 -6.78
N LYS A 19 2.77 -2.61 -7.68
CA LYS A 19 3.29 -3.76 -8.42
C LYS A 19 4.66 -4.13 -7.84
N LEU A 20 4.78 -5.37 -7.37
CA LEU A 20 6.04 -5.98 -6.96
C LEU A 20 6.60 -6.79 -8.14
N THR A 21 7.89 -6.61 -8.44
CA THR A 21 8.61 -7.34 -9.50
C THR A 21 9.83 -8.02 -8.89
N LEU A 22 9.97 -9.33 -9.08
CA LEU A 22 11.16 -10.11 -8.74
C LEU A 22 12.15 -10.07 -9.90
N LEU A 23 13.41 -9.80 -9.58
CA LEU A 23 14.52 -9.83 -10.51
C LEU A 23 15.52 -10.91 -10.11
N GLU A 24 15.76 -11.89 -10.98
CA GLU A 24 16.83 -12.88 -10.85
C GLU A 24 17.93 -12.55 -11.85
N ASP A 25 19.14 -12.27 -11.34
CA ASP A 25 20.28 -11.82 -12.13
C ASP A 25 19.94 -10.62 -13.06
N GLY A 26 19.04 -9.75 -12.59
CA GLY A 26 18.58 -8.55 -13.31
C GLY A 26 17.51 -8.81 -14.38
N GLN A 27 16.92 -10.01 -14.43
CA GLN A 27 15.81 -10.34 -15.33
C GLN A 27 14.53 -10.59 -14.53
N GLU A 28 13.39 -10.10 -15.04
CA GLU A 28 12.09 -10.35 -14.41
C GLU A 28 11.80 -11.85 -14.37
N ALA A 29 11.70 -12.37 -13.14
CA ALA A 29 11.47 -13.79 -12.87
C ALA A 29 10.10 -14.05 -12.23
N GLY A 30 9.41 -13.00 -11.78
CA GLY A 30 8.11 -13.09 -11.13
C GLY A 30 7.60 -11.73 -10.67
N GLY A 31 6.44 -11.73 -10.03
CA GLY A 31 5.85 -10.51 -9.49
C GLY A 31 4.49 -10.72 -8.84
N GLY A 32 3.98 -9.66 -8.23
CA GLY A 32 2.70 -9.62 -7.54
C GLY A 32 2.03 -8.25 -7.66
N VAL A 33 0.71 -8.20 -7.49
CA VAL A 33 -0.07 -6.96 -7.47
C VAL A 33 -0.79 -6.85 -6.14
N PHE A 34 -0.57 -5.72 -5.46
CA PHE A 34 -1.14 -5.41 -4.15
C PHE A 34 -2.10 -4.24 -4.34
N LEU A 35 -3.40 -4.54 -4.34
CA LEU A 35 -4.45 -3.59 -4.67
C LEU A 35 -4.87 -2.78 -3.44
N VAL A 36 -5.20 -1.51 -3.66
CA VAL A 36 -5.98 -0.75 -2.68
C VAL A 36 -7.45 -0.98 -3.02
N LEU A 37 -8.10 -1.85 -2.24
CA LEU A 37 -9.54 -2.05 -2.36
C LEU A 37 -10.25 -0.88 -1.69
N GLU A 38 -11.11 -0.19 -2.45
CA GLU A 38 -12.02 0.79 -1.84
C GLU A 38 -12.99 0.04 -0.92
N ASP A 39 -12.95 0.42 0.35
CA ASP A 39 -13.81 -0.14 1.37
C ASP A 39 -15.22 0.44 1.29
N ASP A 40 -16.21 -0.37 1.69
CA ASP A 40 -17.51 0.16 2.05
C ASP A 40 -17.40 1.24 3.15
N SER A 41 -18.31 2.22 3.07
CA SER A 41 -18.35 3.39 3.94
C SER A 41 -18.36 3.03 5.44
N HIS A 42 -18.99 1.91 5.82
CA HIS A 42 -19.04 1.46 7.21
C HIS A 42 -17.68 0.99 7.74
N GLN A 43 -16.87 0.34 6.89
CA GLN A 43 -15.54 -0.11 7.26
C GLN A 43 -14.60 1.08 7.47
N GLY A 44 -14.67 2.08 6.58
CA GLY A 44 -13.94 3.34 6.73
C GLY A 44 -14.27 4.08 8.02
N MET A 45 -15.57 4.14 8.38
CA MET A 45 -16.01 4.77 9.63
C MET A 45 -15.56 4.00 10.87
N THR A 46 -15.62 2.66 10.83
CA THR A 46 -15.17 1.80 11.93
C THR A 46 -13.68 1.98 12.19
N TRP A 47 -12.87 1.95 11.12
CA TRP A 47 -11.44 2.24 11.20
C TRP A 47 -11.17 3.62 11.77
N TRP A 48 -11.85 4.65 11.26
CA TRP A 48 -11.67 6.04 11.71
C TRP A 48 -11.98 6.20 13.20
N ASN A 49 -13.07 5.59 13.67
CA ASN A 49 -13.50 5.66 15.06
C ASN A 49 -12.55 4.93 16.01
N ALA A 50 -11.85 3.88 15.54
CA ALA A 50 -10.89 3.12 16.33
C ALA A 50 -9.53 3.83 16.51
N LEU A 51 -9.20 4.81 15.65
CA LEU A 51 -7.93 5.54 15.76
C LEU A 51 -7.91 6.55 16.91
N THR A 52 -6.74 6.69 17.53
CA THR A 52 -6.43 7.83 18.41
C THR A 52 -6.37 9.13 17.62
N GLU A 53 -6.49 10.28 18.30
CA GLU A 53 -6.36 11.60 17.66
C GLU A 53 -5.01 11.79 16.95
N GLU A 54 -3.92 11.32 17.57
CA GLU A 54 -2.58 11.35 16.98
C GLU A 54 -2.52 10.56 15.67
N ARG A 55 -3.09 9.34 15.65
CA ARG A 55 -3.12 8.52 14.43
C ARG A 55 -4.01 9.14 13.35
N ARG A 56 -5.13 9.76 13.72
CA ARG A 56 -5.96 10.52 12.78
C ARG A 56 -5.18 11.68 12.18
N ALA A 57 -4.50 12.48 13.01
CA ALA A 57 -3.69 13.61 12.57
C ALA A 57 -2.57 13.17 11.62
N HIS A 58 -1.88 12.07 11.93
CA HIS A 58 -0.88 11.48 11.06
C HIS A 58 -1.43 11.18 9.65
N TRP A 59 -2.57 10.49 9.55
CA TRP A 59 -3.12 10.11 8.23
C TRP A 59 -3.75 11.29 7.47
N LEU A 60 -4.29 12.29 8.17
CA LEU A 60 -4.71 13.55 7.54
C LEU A 60 -3.50 14.29 6.94
N MET A 61 -2.38 14.33 7.66
CA MET A 61 -1.13 14.91 7.16
C MET A 61 -0.59 14.14 5.96
N MET A 62 -0.52 12.80 6.04
CA MET A 62 -0.02 11.94 4.95
C MET A 62 -0.88 12.03 3.68
N SER A 63 -2.18 12.20 3.83
CA SER A 63 -3.10 12.40 2.70
C SER A 63 -3.13 13.85 2.20
N ALA A 64 -2.41 14.77 2.84
CA ALA A 64 -2.46 16.21 2.60
C ALA A 64 -3.90 16.75 2.54
N SER A 65 -4.79 16.19 3.37
CA SER A 65 -6.23 16.45 3.32
C SER A 65 -6.86 16.40 4.70
N ALA A 66 -7.88 17.23 4.92
CA ALA A 66 -8.70 17.20 6.12
C ALA A 66 -9.84 16.15 6.05
N ILE A 67 -9.92 15.37 4.97
CA ILE A 67 -11.02 14.43 4.70
C ILE A 67 -10.66 13.03 5.25
N PRO A 68 -11.47 12.44 6.16
CA PRO A 68 -11.22 11.10 6.70
C PRO A 68 -11.12 10.00 5.64
N ALA A 69 -11.89 10.08 4.55
CA ALA A 69 -11.80 9.13 3.44
C ALA A 69 -10.43 9.19 2.72
N ALA A 70 -9.85 10.39 2.56
CA ALA A 70 -8.51 10.56 1.99
C ALA A 70 -7.44 9.97 2.93
N ALA A 71 -7.59 10.19 4.24
CA ALA A 71 -6.73 9.56 5.25
C ALA A 71 -6.82 8.03 5.23
N ARG A 72 -8.03 7.45 5.09
CA ARG A 72 -8.23 6.00 4.94
C ARG A 72 -7.53 5.47 3.69
N HIS A 73 -7.65 6.17 2.56
CA HIS A 73 -6.99 5.77 1.32
C HIS A 73 -5.46 5.80 1.44
N ALA A 74 -4.90 6.85 2.07
CA ALA A 74 -3.46 6.91 2.34
C ALA A 74 -2.98 5.77 3.24
N TYR A 75 -3.77 5.39 4.26
CA TYR A 75 -3.48 4.23 5.10
C TYR A 75 -3.52 2.91 4.31
N LEU A 76 -4.51 2.72 3.42
CA LEU A 76 -4.58 1.53 2.57
C LEU A 76 -3.37 1.43 1.62
N LEU A 77 -2.97 2.54 1.01
CA LEU A 77 -1.77 2.59 0.18
C LEU A 77 -0.52 2.19 0.97
N ALA A 78 -0.36 2.71 2.18
CA ALA A 78 0.77 2.36 3.04
C ALA A 78 0.73 0.89 3.47
N HIS A 79 -0.46 0.36 3.77
CA HIS A 79 -0.63 -1.05 4.13
C HIS A 79 -0.26 -1.98 2.96
N ALA A 80 -0.80 -1.73 1.77
CA ALA A 80 -0.49 -2.50 0.57
C ALA A 80 1.01 -2.40 0.19
N TYR A 81 1.66 -1.26 0.44
CA TYR A 81 3.11 -1.15 0.26
C TYR A 81 3.86 -2.06 1.21
N ASN A 82 3.48 -2.09 2.50
CA ASN A 82 4.13 -2.94 3.49
C ASN A 82 3.97 -4.42 3.15
N GLU A 83 2.79 -4.85 2.68
CA GLU A 83 2.58 -6.23 2.19
C GLU A 83 3.51 -6.55 1.00
N ALA A 84 3.60 -5.64 0.01
CA ALA A 84 4.51 -5.79 -1.12
C ALA A 84 5.99 -5.84 -0.69
N PHE A 85 6.35 -5.03 0.31
CA PHE A 85 7.70 -4.97 0.86
C PHE A 85 8.08 -6.25 1.59
N GLU A 86 7.20 -6.75 2.47
CA GLU A 86 7.42 -7.99 3.21
C GLU A 86 7.54 -9.20 2.26
N GLU A 87 6.69 -9.27 1.23
CA GLU A 87 6.78 -10.31 0.20
C GLU A 87 8.09 -10.19 -0.60
N GLY A 88 8.47 -8.98 -1.01
CA GLY A 88 9.73 -8.73 -1.72
C GLY A 88 10.97 -9.14 -0.92
N GLU A 89 11.01 -8.77 0.36
CA GLU A 89 12.09 -9.18 1.28
C GLU A 89 12.15 -10.70 1.42
N SER A 90 11.00 -11.39 1.45
CA SER A 90 10.96 -12.86 1.52
C SER A 90 11.57 -13.53 0.29
N TRP A 91 11.50 -12.91 -0.89
CA TRP A 91 12.07 -13.44 -2.14
C TRP A 91 13.57 -13.15 -2.28
N ALA A 92 14.05 -12.09 -1.64
CA ALA A 92 15.46 -11.67 -1.70
C ALA A 92 16.37 -12.44 -0.72
N MET A 93 15.79 -13.16 0.25
CA MET A 93 16.50 -14.02 1.20
C MET A 93 17.01 -15.35 0.62
#